data_AF-A0A9P5EGY9-F1
#
_entry.id   AF-A0A9P5EGY9-F1
#
_cell.length_a   1.000
_cell.length_b   1.000
_cell.length_c   1.000
_cell.angle_alpha   90.00
_cell.angle_beta   90.00
_cell.angle_gamma   90.00
#
_symmetry.space_group_name_H-M   'P 1'
#
loop_
_entity.id
_entity.type
_entity.pdbx_description
1 polymer ?
#
loop_
_entity_poly.entity_id
_entity_poly.type
_entity_poly.pdbx_seq_one_letter_code
_entity_poly.pdbx_strand_id
1 'polypeptide(L)'
;MWDFKTNQYYAYSTEGADPGSLFAIYSSPDPSTWHKYPGGVLKACYDVDMNRIEGGQACWARDWYWAPEIYYNEETEWYFFFYAGRLREDLTKDYFRYSDFEEPSKIGVAVSRYPTGPFREIESKPIDYYPFDPEYHDVNLIMDEKQMLPPQSLAEGQTAPKGTYIPTIDVNIFFDTDKRIYLYLSRNAYRNWNWDSKLGKYIEESNIIVVEMERAWWDDGNALTMPKIIATQRNFHAPNAPKLPSNITSYNGTGEIGSPPRKDGWKTVISYGADPQDWGNISC
;
A
#
# COMPACT_ATOMS: atom_id res chain seq x y z
N MET A 1 -17.35 10.72 0.27
CA MET A 1 -18.19 10.33 -0.88
C MET A 1 -19.61 10.86 -0.68
N TRP A 2 -20.20 11.54 -1.66
CA TRP A 2 -21.65 11.82 -1.66
C TRP A 2 -22.41 10.60 -2.19
N ASP A 3 -23.49 10.23 -1.53
CA ASP A 3 -24.33 9.10 -1.92
C ASP A 3 -25.73 9.57 -2.32
N PHE A 4 -26.08 9.35 -3.59
CA PHE A 4 -27.37 9.78 -4.13
C PHE A 4 -28.54 8.93 -3.64
N LYS A 5 -28.30 7.69 -3.18
CA LYS A 5 -29.37 6.79 -2.70
C LYS A 5 -29.86 7.20 -1.32
N THR A 6 -28.96 7.66 -0.45
CA THR A 6 -29.29 8.08 0.91
C THR A 6 -29.34 9.59 1.09
N ASN A 7 -28.93 10.36 0.07
CA ASN A 7 -28.83 11.82 0.10
C ASN A 7 -27.96 12.31 1.26
N GLN A 8 -26.81 11.65 1.45
CA GLN A 8 -25.85 11.94 2.52
C GLN A 8 -24.41 11.84 2.02
N TYR A 9 -23.53 12.58 2.68
CA TYR A 9 -22.09 12.41 2.58
C TYR A 9 -21.64 11.31 3.54
N TYR A 10 -20.75 10.46 3.09
CA TYR A 10 -20.05 9.47 3.92
C TYR A 10 -18.56 9.76 3.97
N ALA A 11 -18.00 9.61 5.16
CA ALA A 11 -16.57 9.65 5.42
C ALA A 11 -16.15 8.37 6.16
N TYR A 12 -14.98 7.86 5.81
CA TYR A 12 -14.39 6.67 6.40
C TYR A 12 -13.03 7.05 6.96
N SER A 13 -12.69 6.53 8.13
CA SER A 13 -11.51 6.97 8.86
C SER A 13 -10.76 5.79 9.43
N THR A 14 -9.43 5.87 9.38
CA THR A 14 -8.50 5.00 10.10
C THR A 14 -8.77 5.00 11.60
N GLU A 15 -9.19 6.13 12.15
CA GLU A 15 -9.44 6.27 13.58
C GLU A 15 -10.92 6.45 13.91
N GLY A 16 -11.25 6.16 15.17
CA GLY A 16 -12.58 6.40 15.73
C GLY A 16 -13.55 5.25 15.58
N ALA A 17 -13.14 4.09 15.07
CA ALA A 17 -13.97 2.89 14.99
C ALA A 17 -14.32 2.38 16.39
N ASP A 18 -15.46 1.69 16.53
CA ASP A 18 -15.75 1.01 17.80
C ASP A 18 -14.80 -0.19 18.00
N PRO A 19 -14.51 -0.58 19.27
CA PRO A 19 -13.66 -1.72 19.56
C PRO A 19 -14.03 -2.97 18.75
N GLY A 20 -13.04 -3.59 18.11
CA GLY A 20 -13.23 -4.76 17.25
C GLY A 20 -13.56 -4.46 15.79
N SER A 21 -13.63 -3.19 15.38
CA SER A 21 -13.72 -2.76 13.98
C SER A 21 -12.46 -2.02 13.53
N LEU A 22 -12.14 -2.06 12.23
CA LEU A 22 -10.89 -1.50 11.71
C LEU A 22 -11.00 -0.03 11.29
N PHE A 23 -12.13 0.37 10.69
CA PHE A 23 -12.32 1.75 10.22
C PHE A 23 -13.66 2.32 10.64
N ALA A 24 -13.70 3.59 11.02
CA ALA A 24 -14.95 4.26 11.38
C ALA A 24 -15.77 4.64 10.15
N ILE A 25 -17.09 4.77 10.33
CA ILE A 25 -18.00 5.28 9.31
C ILE A 25 -18.75 6.48 9.90
N TYR A 26 -18.78 7.57 9.14
CA TYR A 26 -19.55 8.77 9.47
C TYR A 26 -20.46 9.13 8.32
N SER A 27 -21.63 9.70 8.62
CA SER A 27 -22.52 10.34 7.65
C SER A 27 -22.77 11.80 7.99
N SER A 28 -23.06 12.60 6.97
CA SER A 28 -23.45 14.00 7.13
C SER A 28 -24.46 14.40 6.05
N PRO A 29 -25.51 15.15 6.39
CA PRO A 29 -26.40 15.75 5.39
C PRO A 29 -25.82 17.02 4.74
N ASP A 30 -24.84 17.70 5.37
CA ASP A 30 -24.46 19.09 5.06
C ASP A 30 -22.94 19.38 5.17
N PRO A 31 -22.08 18.35 5.05
CA PRO A 31 -20.66 18.30 5.37
C PRO A 31 -20.15 18.98 6.65
N SER A 32 -21.05 19.40 7.55
CA SER A 32 -20.71 20.12 8.78
C SER A 32 -21.17 19.36 10.03
N THR A 33 -22.31 18.68 9.96
CA THR A 33 -22.90 17.90 11.06
C THR A 33 -22.66 16.43 10.80
N TRP A 34 -21.90 15.76 11.66
CA TRP A 34 -21.48 14.37 11.46
C TRP A 34 -22.10 13.41 12.47
N HIS A 35 -22.68 12.33 11.97
CA HIS A 35 -23.15 11.19 12.75
C HIS A 35 -22.20 10.01 12.58
N LYS A 36 -21.65 9.51 13.70
CA LYS A 36 -20.84 8.28 13.72
C LYS A 36 -21.75 7.06 13.75
N TYR A 37 -21.53 6.10 12.86
CA TYR A 37 -22.19 4.80 12.93
C TYR A 37 -21.54 3.88 13.97
N PRO A 38 -22.33 3.04 14.68
CA PRO A 38 -21.77 2.02 15.54
C PRO A 38 -21.03 0.95 14.75
N GLY A 39 -19.97 0.39 15.33
CA GLY A 39 -19.08 -0.56 14.67
C GLY A 39 -18.08 0.14 13.74
N GLY A 40 -18.03 -0.34 12.50
CA GLY A 40 -17.10 0.16 11.49
C GLY A 40 -17.03 -0.73 10.25
N VAL A 41 -16.11 -0.38 9.34
CA VAL A 41 -15.74 -1.22 8.20
C VAL A 41 -14.75 -2.27 8.68
N LEU A 42 -15.04 -3.53 8.35
CA LEU A 42 -14.29 -4.74 8.68
C LEU A 42 -14.15 -5.01 10.18
N LYS A 43 -14.39 -6.27 10.55
CA LYS A 43 -14.11 -6.76 11.90
C LYS A 43 -12.61 -7.03 12.03
N ALA A 44 -11.97 -6.52 13.07
CA ALA A 44 -10.55 -6.76 13.32
C ALA A 44 -10.25 -8.27 13.40
N CYS A 45 -9.14 -8.70 12.77
CA CYS A 45 -8.74 -10.10 12.83
C CYS A 45 -8.06 -10.49 14.15
N TYR A 46 -7.41 -9.53 14.81
CA TYR A 46 -6.63 -9.76 16.00
C TYR A 46 -7.02 -8.76 17.09
N ASP A 47 -6.95 -9.20 18.35
CA ASP A 47 -7.01 -8.29 19.50
C ASP A 47 -5.65 -7.63 19.77
N VAL A 48 -5.56 -6.85 20.84
CA VAL A 48 -4.33 -6.14 21.24
C VAL A 48 -3.17 -7.07 21.60
N ASP A 49 -3.47 -8.33 21.94
CA ASP A 49 -2.51 -9.36 22.31
C ASP A 49 -2.22 -10.32 21.14
N MET A 50 -2.65 -9.96 19.91
CA MET A 50 -2.52 -10.75 18.69
C MET A 50 -3.27 -12.09 18.71
N ASN A 51 -4.28 -12.27 19.57
CA ASN A 51 -5.15 -13.43 19.49
C ASN A 51 -6.16 -13.27 18.37
N ARG A 52 -6.39 -14.34 17.61
CA ARG A 52 -7.31 -14.33 16.49
C ARG A 52 -8.76 -14.22 16.96
N ILE A 53 -9.49 -13.28 16.38
CA ILE A 53 -10.92 -13.05 16.61
C ILE A 53 -11.72 -13.82 15.56
N GLU A 54 -12.72 -14.59 16.01
CA GLU A 54 -13.62 -15.34 15.13
C GLU A 54 -14.37 -14.39 14.17
N GLY A 55 -14.42 -14.74 12.88
CA GLY A 55 -15.04 -13.91 11.84
C GLY A 55 -14.29 -12.61 11.54
N GLY A 56 -13.06 -12.47 12.03
CA GLY A 56 -12.17 -11.37 11.72
C GLY A 56 -11.80 -11.33 10.23
N GLN A 57 -11.57 -10.11 9.74
CA GLN A 57 -11.25 -9.80 8.35
C GLN A 57 -9.90 -9.08 8.29
N ALA A 58 -9.30 -9.00 7.10
CA ALA A 58 -7.97 -8.46 6.87
C ALA A 58 -6.87 -9.21 7.64
N CYS A 59 -7.04 -10.52 7.87
CA CYS A 59 -6.14 -11.37 8.66
C CYS A 59 -4.72 -11.54 8.08
N TRP A 60 -4.48 -11.05 6.87
CA TRP A 60 -3.16 -10.96 6.26
C TRP A 60 -2.36 -9.77 6.78
N ALA A 61 -3.04 -8.75 7.32
CA ALA A 61 -2.44 -7.58 7.95
C ALA A 61 -2.29 -7.81 9.45
N ARG A 62 -1.23 -7.26 10.02
CA ARG A 62 -1.03 -7.17 11.47
C ARG A 62 -1.68 -5.91 12.01
N ASP A 63 -1.35 -4.78 11.41
CA ASP A 63 -1.72 -3.42 11.86
C ASP A 63 -1.58 -2.41 10.69
N TRP A 64 -1.47 -1.11 11.02
CA TRP A 64 -1.34 -0.01 10.05
C TRP A 64 -2.47 0.03 9.02
N TYR A 65 -3.69 -0.10 9.53
CA TYR A 65 -4.92 0.01 8.77
C TYR A 65 -5.17 1.46 8.36
N TRP A 66 -4.61 1.87 7.22
CA TRP A 66 -4.47 3.30 6.87
C TRP A 66 -5.23 3.70 5.61
N ALA A 67 -5.54 5.00 5.55
CA ALA A 67 -5.99 5.74 4.37
C ALA A 67 -7.08 5.01 3.57
N PRO A 68 -8.26 4.77 4.17
CA PRO A 68 -9.33 4.09 3.47
C PRO A 68 -9.92 4.98 2.35
N GLU A 69 -10.22 4.35 1.22
CA GLU A 69 -10.95 4.96 0.11
C GLU A 69 -12.20 4.17 -0.22
N ILE A 70 -13.24 4.85 -0.72
CA ILE A 70 -14.47 4.21 -1.15
C ILE A 70 -14.93 4.68 -2.52
N TYR A 71 -15.40 3.73 -3.34
CA TYR A 71 -15.93 3.99 -4.66
C TYR A 71 -17.27 3.27 -4.84
N TYR A 72 -18.27 3.98 -5.34
CA TYR A 72 -19.57 3.41 -5.66
C TYR A 72 -19.67 3.16 -7.17
N ASN A 73 -20.00 1.92 -7.55
CA ASN A 73 -20.30 1.58 -8.93
C ASN A 73 -21.81 1.69 -9.17
N GLU A 74 -22.24 2.64 -9.99
CA GLU A 74 -23.65 2.83 -10.33
C GLU A 74 -24.24 1.70 -11.18
N GLU A 75 -23.41 1.02 -11.99
CA GLU A 75 -23.86 -0.05 -12.88
C GLU A 75 -24.10 -1.37 -12.12
N THR A 76 -23.23 -1.68 -11.17
CA THR A 76 -23.30 -2.95 -10.40
C THR A 76 -23.91 -2.77 -9.01
N GLU A 77 -24.10 -1.53 -8.58
CA GLU A 77 -24.61 -1.13 -7.27
C GLU A 77 -23.79 -1.69 -6.09
N TRP A 78 -22.47 -1.75 -6.27
CA TRP A 78 -21.53 -2.17 -5.24
C TRP A 78 -20.66 -0.99 -4.79
N TYR A 79 -20.41 -0.93 -3.48
CA TYR A 79 -19.38 -0.09 -2.89
C TYR A 79 -18.10 -0.91 -2.76
N PHE A 80 -16.98 -0.36 -3.23
CA PHE A 80 -15.65 -0.92 -3.08
C PHE A 80 -14.85 -0.07 -2.11
N PHE A 81 -14.36 -0.71 -1.04
CA PHE A 81 -13.60 -0.11 0.04
C PHE A 81 -12.16 -0.60 -0.03
N PHE A 82 -11.23 0.30 -0.34
CA PHE A 82 -9.81 0.00 -0.39
C PHE A 82 -9.12 0.56 0.86
N TYR A 83 -8.07 -0.11 1.31
CA TYR A 83 -7.32 0.29 2.50
C TYR A 83 -5.90 -0.24 2.44
N ALA A 84 -4.97 0.42 3.13
CA ALA A 84 -3.64 -0.12 3.37
C ALA A 84 -3.60 -0.95 4.66
N GLY A 85 -2.73 -1.96 4.71
CA GLY A 85 -2.41 -2.72 5.91
C GLY A 85 -0.97 -3.21 5.88
N ARG A 86 -0.28 -3.18 7.02
CA ARG A 86 1.06 -3.77 7.16
C ARG A 86 0.94 -5.28 7.24
N LEU A 87 1.64 -5.98 6.37
CA LEU A 87 1.65 -7.45 6.37
C LEU A 87 2.10 -8.00 7.73
N ARG A 88 1.57 -9.17 8.07
CA ARG A 88 2.16 -10.01 9.11
C ARG A 88 3.56 -10.45 8.74
N GLU A 89 4.41 -10.57 9.76
CA GLU A 89 5.83 -10.93 9.62
C GLU A 89 6.06 -12.23 8.86
N ASP A 90 5.20 -13.24 9.07
CA ASP A 90 5.32 -14.54 8.41
C ASP A 90 5.00 -14.51 6.91
N LEU A 91 4.35 -13.45 6.43
CA LEU A 91 4.05 -13.24 5.01
C LEU A 91 5.05 -12.32 4.33
N THR A 92 5.78 -11.48 5.08
CA THR A 92 6.57 -10.37 4.55
C THR A 92 7.55 -10.79 3.46
N LYS A 93 8.29 -11.88 3.66
CA LYS A 93 9.27 -12.39 2.68
C LYS A 93 8.66 -12.84 1.35
N ASP A 94 7.41 -13.27 1.35
CA ASP A 94 6.71 -13.76 0.15
C ASP A 94 6.16 -12.61 -0.71
N TYR A 95 6.15 -11.37 -0.19
CA TYR A 95 5.76 -10.17 -0.92
C TYR A 95 6.92 -9.22 -1.19
N PHE A 96 7.84 -9.08 -0.23
CA PHE A 96 8.92 -8.10 -0.26
C PHE A 96 10.32 -8.70 -0.25
N ARG A 97 10.43 -10.03 -0.46
CA ARG A 97 11.66 -10.83 -0.50
C ARG A 97 12.36 -11.02 0.83
N TYR A 98 12.36 -10.04 1.72
CA TYR A 98 13.01 -10.11 3.03
C TYR A 98 11.95 -10.23 4.12
N SER A 99 12.15 -11.05 5.15
CA SER A 99 11.19 -11.14 6.27
C SER A 99 11.29 -9.93 7.19
N ASP A 100 12.50 -9.37 7.35
CA ASP A 100 12.74 -8.13 8.09
C ASP A 100 12.69 -6.94 7.13
N PHE A 101 11.55 -6.80 6.47
CA PHE A 101 11.21 -5.62 5.68
C PHE A 101 10.37 -4.71 6.57
N GLU A 102 10.81 -3.47 6.77
CA GLU A 102 10.31 -2.64 7.88
C GLU A 102 8.88 -2.14 7.71
N GLU A 103 8.53 -1.72 6.49
CA GLU A 103 7.20 -1.20 6.18
C GLU A 103 6.50 -2.01 5.09
N PRO A 104 6.20 -3.30 5.30
CA PRO A 104 5.69 -4.20 4.27
C PRO A 104 4.18 -4.00 4.07
N SER A 105 3.77 -2.79 3.72
CA SER A 105 2.37 -2.42 3.52
C SER A 105 1.86 -2.81 2.14
N LYS A 106 0.62 -3.29 2.13
CA LYS A 106 -0.11 -3.74 0.95
C LYS A 106 -1.54 -3.21 1.00
N ILE A 107 -2.23 -3.24 -0.15
CA ILE A 107 -3.60 -2.76 -0.27
C ILE A 107 -4.60 -3.92 -0.22
N GLY A 108 -5.61 -3.81 0.63
CA GLY A 108 -6.78 -4.68 0.67
C GLY A 108 -7.99 -4.08 -0.04
N VAL A 109 -8.99 -4.93 -0.29
CA VAL A 109 -10.29 -4.51 -0.82
C VAL A 109 -11.43 -5.28 -0.15
N ALA A 110 -12.48 -4.55 0.17
CA ALA A 110 -13.74 -5.08 0.67
C ALA A 110 -14.92 -4.46 -0.09
N VAL A 111 -16.08 -5.11 -0.03
CA VAL A 111 -17.27 -4.69 -0.78
C VAL A 111 -18.53 -4.73 0.08
N SER A 112 -19.48 -3.85 -0.25
CA SER A 112 -20.80 -3.84 0.37
C SER A 112 -21.89 -3.39 -0.60
N ARG A 113 -23.14 -3.75 -0.30
CA ARG A 113 -24.35 -3.24 -0.97
C ARG A 113 -24.81 -1.89 -0.42
N TYR A 114 -24.28 -1.47 0.72
CA TYR A 114 -24.63 -0.22 1.37
C TYR A 114 -23.37 0.53 1.79
N PRO A 115 -23.39 1.87 1.83
CA PRO A 115 -22.23 2.64 2.27
C PRO A 115 -21.87 2.33 3.73
N THR A 116 -22.85 1.92 4.55
CA THR A 116 -22.64 1.59 5.97
C THR A 116 -22.31 0.12 6.23
N GLY A 117 -22.14 -0.70 5.19
CA GLY A 117 -21.90 -2.13 5.36
C GLY A 117 -23.18 -2.98 5.50
N PRO A 118 -23.04 -4.27 5.86
CA PRO A 118 -21.80 -4.93 6.24
C PRO A 118 -20.82 -5.03 5.06
N PHE A 119 -19.54 -4.83 5.34
CA PHE A 119 -18.47 -5.02 4.37
C PHE A 119 -17.89 -6.43 4.49
N ARG A 120 -17.60 -7.04 3.35
CA ARG A 120 -16.87 -8.31 3.24
C ARG A 120 -15.64 -8.15 2.36
N GLU A 121 -14.52 -8.75 2.72
CA GLU A 121 -13.41 -8.91 1.77
C GLU A 121 -13.88 -9.68 0.51
N ILE A 122 -13.30 -9.34 -0.65
CA ILE A 122 -13.49 -10.16 -1.86
C ILE A 122 -12.74 -11.49 -1.66
N GLU A 123 -11.48 -11.40 -1.25
CA GLU A 123 -10.65 -12.51 -0.77
C GLU A 123 -9.86 -12.04 0.46
N SER A 124 -9.54 -12.95 1.40
CA SER A 124 -8.76 -12.59 2.60
C SER A 124 -7.26 -12.53 2.32
N LYS A 125 -6.88 -11.64 1.39
CA LYS A 125 -5.49 -11.34 0.98
C LYS A 125 -5.41 -9.95 0.32
N PRO A 126 -4.23 -9.34 0.21
CA PRO A 126 -4.07 -8.09 -0.53
C PRO A 126 -4.36 -8.23 -2.02
N ILE A 127 -4.54 -7.09 -2.69
CA ILE A 127 -4.60 -7.05 -4.16
C ILE A 127 -3.31 -7.57 -4.78
N ASP A 128 -3.48 -8.17 -5.95
CA ASP A 128 -2.45 -8.91 -6.67
C ASP A 128 -1.56 -7.94 -7.47
N TYR A 129 -0.67 -7.23 -6.77
CA TYR A 129 0.29 -6.26 -7.35
C TYR A 129 1.65 -6.29 -6.63
N TYR A 130 2.74 -6.50 -7.36
CA TYR A 130 4.11 -6.61 -6.80
C TYR A 130 5.06 -5.63 -7.49
N PRO A 131 4.90 -4.32 -7.28
CA PRO A 131 5.77 -3.33 -7.91
C PRO A 131 7.23 -3.56 -7.52
N PHE A 132 8.10 -3.56 -8.52
CA PHE A 132 9.52 -3.84 -8.34
C PHE A 132 10.36 -2.79 -9.05
N ASP A 133 11.31 -2.18 -8.35
CA ASP A 133 12.28 -1.26 -8.93
C ASP A 133 13.59 -2.02 -9.17
N PRO A 134 13.97 -2.34 -10.43
CA PRO A 134 15.21 -3.04 -10.73
C PRO A 134 16.47 -2.15 -10.61
N GLU A 135 16.32 -0.82 -10.61
CA GLU A 135 17.46 0.12 -10.67
C GLU A 135 17.79 0.73 -9.30
N TYR A 136 16.87 0.68 -8.34
CA TYR A 136 17.12 1.15 -6.98
C TYR A 136 18.28 0.40 -6.31
N HIS A 137 19.27 1.17 -5.84
CA HIS A 137 20.33 0.66 -4.97
C HIS A 137 19.76 0.49 -3.56
N ASP A 138 19.55 -0.75 -3.13
CA ASP A 138 18.90 -1.04 -1.85
C ASP A 138 19.90 -0.88 -0.70
N VAL A 139 20.17 0.38 -0.34
CA VAL A 139 21.17 0.74 0.67
C VAL A 139 20.86 0.16 2.04
N ASN A 140 19.59 -0.21 2.31
CA ASN A 140 19.21 -0.94 3.52
C ASN A 140 20.03 -2.21 3.70
N LEU A 141 20.43 -2.83 2.59
CA LEU A 141 21.29 -4.01 2.54
C LEU A 141 22.78 -3.69 2.69
N ILE A 142 23.19 -2.50 3.13
CA ILE A 142 24.59 -2.20 3.52
C ILE A 142 24.68 -1.25 4.72
N MET A 143 23.54 -0.87 5.31
CA MET A 143 23.50 0.00 6.49
C MET A 143 24.12 -0.70 7.71
N ASP A 144 24.72 0.10 8.60
CA ASP A 144 25.26 -0.39 9.88
C ASP A 144 24.11 -0.83 10.81
N GLU A 145 24.18 -2.08 11.29
CA GLU A 145 23.21 -2.67 12.22
C GLU A 145 23.06 -1.85 13.52
N LYS A 146 24.09 -1.10 13.92
CA LYS A 146 24.09 -0.37 15.20
C LYS A 146 23.43 0.99 15.14
N GLN A 147 23.42 1.63 13.98
CA GLN A 147 22.97 3.02 13.85
C GLN A 147 21.80 3.19 12.87
N MET A 148 21.51 2.21 12.02
CA MET A 148 20.41 2.27 11.05
C MET A 148 20.47 3.56 10.20
N LEU A 149 21.68 4.08 9.97
CA LEU A 149 21.92 5.28 9.16
C LEU A 149 22.31 4.89 7.73
N PRO A 150 21.88 5.66 6.72
CA PRO A 150 22.28 5.39 5.35
C PRO A 150 23.79 5.62 5.17
N PRO A 151 24.37 5.09 4.08
CA PRO A 151 25.74 5.37 3.67
C PRO A 151 26.06 6.87 3.70
N GLN A 152 27.30 7.24 4.04
CA GLN A 152 27.68 8.65 4.15
C GLN A 152 28.06 9.28 2.81
N SER A 153 28.19 8.46 1.76
CA SER A 153 28.52 8.91 0.41
C SER A 153 27.75 8.16 -0.67
N LEU A 154 27.50 8.83 -1.80
CA LEU A 154 26.90 8.21 -2.97
C LEU A 154 27.69 6.99 -3.45
N ALA A 155 29.02 7.08 -3.45
CA ALA A 155 29.90 6.00 -3.93
C ALA A 155 29.73 4.73 -3.08
N GLU A 156 29.60 4.89 -1.76
CA GLU A 156 29.31 3.77 -0.85
C GLU A 156 27.91 3.20 -1.11
N GLY A 157 26.87 4.04 -1.20
CA GLY A 157 25.52 3.55 -1.46
C GLY A 157 25.34 2.88 -2.82
N GLN A 158 26.11 3.29 -3.83
CA GLN A 158 26.14 2.60 -5.14
C GLN A 158 26.76 1.20 -5.09
N THR A 159 27.42 0.81 -4.00
CA THR A 159 27.86 -0.57 -3.79
C THR A 159 26.71 -1.50 -3.37
N ALA A 160 25.59 -0.95 -2.91
CA ALA A 160 24.43 -1.73 -2.50
C ALA A 160 23.87 -2.54 -3.68
N PRO A 161 23.39 -3.79 -3.42
CA PRO A 161 22.69 -4.56 -4.42
C PRO A 161 21.52 -3.78 -5.02
N LYS A 162 21.33 -3.89 -6.33
CA LYS A 162 20.17 -3.32 -7.00
C LYS A 162 18.94 -4.20 -6.81
N GLY A 163 17.77 -3.58 -6.86
CA GLY A 163 16.50 -4.27 -7.03
C GLY A 163 15.69 -4.45 -5.76
N THR A 164 14.62 -3.67 -5.57
CA THR A 164 13.77 -3.75 -4.38
C THR A 164 12.28 -3.81 -4.73
N TYR A 165 11.48 -4.41 -3.85
CA TYR A 165 10.02 -4.39 -3.96
C TYR A 165 9.48 -3.11 -3.33
N ILE A 166 8.46 -2.50 -3.93
CA ILE A 166 7.93 -1.21 -3.49
C ILE A 166 6.75 -1.44 -2.52
N PRO A 167 6.88 -1.09 -1.24
CA PRO A 167 5.75 -1.06 -0.32
C PRO A 167 4.79 0.08 -0.65
N THR A 168 3.49 -0.16 -0.53
CA THR A 168 2.46 0.77 -1.01
C THR A 168 1.40 1.05 0.03
N ILE A 169 1.08 2.33 0.20
CA ILE A 169 -0.02 2.88 1.02
C ILE A 169 -0.80 3.92 0.22
N ASP A 170 -1.76 4.59 0.86
CA ASP A 170 -2.52 5.72 0.30
C ASP A 170 -3.08 5.42 -1.09
N VAL A 171 -3.90 4.37 -1.15
CA VAL A 171 -4.60 3.98 -2.38
C VAL A 171 -5.48 5.11 -2.88
N ASN A 172 -5.49 5.33 -4.19
CA ASN A 172 -6.49 6.11 -4.88
C ASN A 172 -6.80 5.48 -6.25
N ILE A 173 -8.07 5.31 -6.57
CA ILE A 173 -8.54 4.77 -7.86
C ILE A 173 -9.08 5.90 -8.71
N PHE A 174 -8.54 6.03 -9.91
CA PHE A 174 -9.02 6.96 -10.92
C PHE A 174 -9.71 6.20 -12.06
N PHE A 175 -10.96 6.57 -12.33
CA PHE A 175 -11.75 6.04 -13.44
C PHE A 175 -11.71 7.06 -14.58
N ASP A 176 -11.04 6.72 -15.67
CA ASP A 176 -10.89 7.62 -16.82
C ASP A 176 -12.11 7.56 -17.74
N THR A 177 -12.28 8.60 -18.54
CA THR A 177 -13.36 8.80 -19.52
C THR A 177 -13.40 7.72 -20.61
N ASP A 178 -12.28 7.06 -20.86
CA ASP A 178 -12.16 5.98 -21.84
C ASP A 178 -12.30 4.57 -21.23
N LYS A 179 -12.86 4.50 -20.01
CA LYS A 179 -13.11 3.26 -19.25
C LYS A 179 -11.87 2.59 -18.66
N ARG A 180 -10.67 3.15 -18.84
CA ARG A 180 -9.47 2.67 -18.14
C ARG A 180 -9.55 3.03 -16.66
N ILE A 181 -8.93 2.19 -15.84
CA ILE A 181 -8.90 2.35 -14.39
C ILE A 181 -7.44 2.39 -13.95
N TYR A 182 -7.07 3.38 -13.16
CA TYR A 182 -5.70 3.57 -12.69
C TYR A 182 -5.65 3.52 -11.17
N LEU A 183 -4.69 2.75 -10.66
CA LEU A 183 -4.36 2.63 -9.26
C LEU A 183 -3.16 3.54 -8.96
N TYR A 184 -3.41 4.59 -8.19
CA TYR A 184 -2.39 5.46 -7.62
C TYR A 184 -2.10 5.02 -6.19
N LEU A 185 -0.81 5.04 -5.83
CA LEU A 185 -0.32 4.63 -4.51
C LEU A 185 0.86 5.50 -4.11
N SER A 186 0.98 5.79 -2.82
CA SER A 186 2.22 6.30 -2.25
C SER A 186 3.16 5.15 -1.94
N ARG A 187 4.45 5.33 -2.24
CA ARG A 187 5.52 4.49 -1.69
C ARG A 187 5.73 4.86 -0.21
N ASN A 188 5.77 3.86 0.65
CA ASN A 188 6.17 4.04 2.05
C ASN A 188 7.55 4.71 2.15
N ALA A 189 7.65 5.75 2.97
CA ALA A 189 8.78 6.67 2.97
C ALA A 189 9.97 6.14 3.78
N TYR A 190 9.70 5.39 4.86
CA TYR A 190 10.76 4.97 5.75
C TYR A 190 11.69 4.03 5.01
N ARG A 191 12.99 4.31 5.09
CA ARG A 191 14.04 3.55 4.39
C ARG A 191 13.92 3.50 2.87
N ASN A 192 13.15 4.41 2.27
CA ASN A 192 13.28 4.76 0.87
C ASN A 192 14.35 5.86 0.70
N TRP A 193 15.62 5.46 0.86
CA TRP A 193 16.78 6.33 0.79
C TRP A 193 17.16 6.69 -0.64
N ASN A 194 17.13 7.98 -0.94
CA ASN A 194 17.56 8.55 -2.22
C ASN A 194 18.70 9.55 -1.98
N TRP A 195 19.70 9.58 -2.86
CA TRP A 195 20.82 10.51 -2.74
C TRP A 195 20.40 11.90 -3.22
N ASP A 196 20.42 12.89 -2.34
CA ASP A 196 20.24 14.29 -2.71
C ASP A 196 21.61 14.92 -3.03
N SER A 197 21.80 15.28 -4.29
CA SER A 197 23.04 15.89 -4.76
C SER A 197 23.30 17.32 -4.24
N LYS A 198 22.25 18.05 -3.87
CA LYS A 198 22.35 19.42 -3.32
C LYS A 198 22.73 19.40 -1.84
N LEU A 199 22.12 18.49 -1.09
CA LEU A 199 22.40 18.28 0.34
C LEU A 199 23.65 17.43 0.57
N GLY A 200 24.09 16.68 -0.43
CA GLY A 200 25.27 15.82 -0.34
C GLY A 200 25.10 14.66 0.63
N LYS A 201 23.87 14.15 0.78
CA LYS A 201 23.51 13.05 1.69
C LYS A 201 22.31 12.27 1.20
N TYR A 202 22.10 11.08 1.75
CA TYR A 202 20.85 10.34 1.58
C TYR A 202 19.71 11.01 2.37
N ILE A 203 18.54 11.07 1.75
CA ILE A 203 17.28 11.52 2.34
C ILE A 203 16.21 10.45 2.13
N GLU A 204 15.26 10.37 3.05
CA GLU A 204 14.06 9.55 2.86
C GLU A 204 13.08 10.30 1.97
N GLU A 205 12.51 9.61 0.98
CA GLU A 205 11.52 10.18 0.08
C GLU A 205 10.25 9.32 0.04
N SER A 206 9.12 9.96 -0.20
CA SER A 206 7.92 9.27 -0.69
C SER A 206 7.67 9.69 -2.13
N ASN A 207 7.23 8.73 -2.95
CA ASN A 207 6.89 8.95 -4.35
C ASN A 207 5.50 8.40 -4.65
N ILE A 208 4.76 9.07 -5.52
CA ILE A 208 3.47 8.58 -6.00
C ILE A 208 3.70 7.73 -7.24
N ILE A 209 3.26 6.47 -7.19
CA ILE A 209 3.31 5.54 -8.30
C ILE A 209 1.92 5.28 -8.87
N VAL A 210 1.85 4.96 -10.16
CA VAL A 210 0.61 4.60 -10.85
C VAL A 210 0.79 3.33 -11.68
N VAL A 211 -0.29 2.54 -11.74
CA VAL A 211 -0.41 1.38 -12.63
C VAL A 211 -1.85 1.28 -13.16
N GLU A 212 -2.02 0.78 -14.37
CA GLU A 212 -3.35 0.51 -14.93
C GLU A 212 -3.89 -0.83 -14.40
N MET A 213 -5.19 -0.84 -14.07
CA MET A 213 -5.92 -2.01 -13.58
C MET A 213 -6.76 -2.66 -14.67
N GLU A 214 -6.92 -3.97 -14.59
CA GLU A 214 -7.94 -4.69 -15.36
C GLU A 214 -9.33 -4.16 -15.00
N ARG A 215 -10.23 -4.08 -15.98
CA ARG A 215 -11.59 -3.58 -15.73
C ARG A 215 -12.54 -4.60 -15.11
N ALA A 216 -12.24 -5.89 -15.24
CA ALA A 216 -13.15 -6.99 -14.91
C ALA A 216 -13.68 -7.00 -13.47
N TRP A 217 -12.92 -6.50 -12.49
CA TRP A 217 -13.36 -6.43 -11.10
C TRP A 217 -14.44 -5.38 -10.85
N TRP A 218 -14.39 -4.27 -11.60
CA TRP A 218 -15.35 -3.19 -11.50
C TRP A 218 -16.68 -3.60 -12.13
N ASP A 219 -16.62 -4.25 -13.29
CA ASP A 219 -17.79 -4.68 -14.06
C ASP A 219 -18.42 -5.99 -13.53
N ASP A 220 -17.85 -6.61 -12.49
CA ASP A 220 -18.39 -7.84 -11.89
C ASP A 220 -19.64 -7.55 -11.05
N GLY A 221 -20.81 -7.93 -11.57
CA GLY A 221 -22.11 -7.77 -10.90
C GLY A 221 -22.24 -8.47 -9.54
N ASN A 222 -21.36 -9.42 -9.22
CA ASN A 222 -21.34 -10.12 -7.93
C ASN A 222 -20.26 -9.61 -6.96
N ALA A 223 -19.36 -8.73 -7.43
CA ALA A 223 -18.20 -8.26 -6.66
C ALA A 223 -17.41 -9.42 -6.01
N LEU A 224 -17.03 -10.39 -6.84
CA LEU A 224 -16.24 -11.57 -6.45
C LEU A 224 -14.86 -11.58 -7.13
N THR A 225 -14.67 -10.76 -8.15
CA THR A 225 -13.43 -10.67 -8.92
C THR A 225 -12.45 -9.76 -8.20
N MET A 226 -11.29 -10.30 -7.80
CA MET A 226 -10.22 -9.50 -7.21
C MET A 226 -9.66 -8.48 -8.21
N PRO A 227 -9.39 -7.23 -7.78
CA PRO A 227 -8.66 -6.26 -8.58
C PRO A 227 -7.27 -6.76 -8.94
N LYS A 228 -6.88 -6.54 -10.19
CA LYS A 228 -5.58 -6.94 -10.76
C LYS A 228 -5.04 -5.82 -11.62
N ILE A 229 -3.73 -5.69 -11.70
CA ILE A 229 -3.09 -4.83 -12.69
C ILE A 229 -3.16 -5.47 -14.09
N ILE A 230 -3.09 -4.65 -15.15
CA ILE A 230 -3.15 -5.15 -16.53
C ILE A 230 -2.04 -6.16 -16.84
N ALA A 231 -2.36 -7.15 -17.66
CA ALA A 231 -1.43 -8.24 -18.00
C ALA A 231 -0.07 -7.77 -18.55
N THR A 232 -0.02 -6.67 -19.32
CA THR A 232 1.23 -6.14 -19.90
C THR A 232 2.17 -5.51 -18.87
N GLN A 233 1.68 -5.18 -17.67
CA GLN A 233 2.50 -4.67 -16.55
C GLN A 233 2.90 -5.78 -15.57
N ARG A 234 2.31 -6.97 -15.65
CA ARG A 234 2.71 -8.10 -14.80
C ARG A 234 4.07 -8.62 -15.24
N ASN A 235 4.99 -8.81 -14.28
CA ASN A 235 6.37 -9.22 -14.57
C ASN A 235 7.15 -8.30 -15.54
N PHE A 236 6.70 -7.06 -15.74
CA PHE A 236 7.35 -6.13 -16.66
C PHE A 236 8.85 -5.94 -16.39
N HIS A 237 9.26 -5.90 -15.11
CA HIS A 237 10.66 -5.74 -14.72
C HIS A 237 11.40 -7.07 -14.55
N ALA A 238 10.74 -8.23 -14.69
CA ALA A 238 11.37 -9.52 -14.47
C ALA A 238 12.58 -9.81 -15.39
N PRO A 239 12.55 -9.48 -16.71
CA PRO A 239 13.69 -9.73 -17.60
C PRO A 239 14.95 -8.94 -17.25
N ASN A 240 14.79 -7.74 -16.66
CA ASN A 240 15.88 -6.84 -16.31
C ASN A 240 16.21 -6.88 -14.81
N ALA A 241 15.55 -7.75 -14.05
CA ALA A 241 15.75 -7.81 -12.61
C ALA A 241 17.17 -8.30 -12.28
N PRO A 242 17.93 -7.57 -11.45
CA PRO A 242 19.24 -8.02 -11.02
C PRO A 242 19.12 -9.36 -10.28
N LYS A 243 20.12 -10.23 -10.47
CA LYS A 243 20.21 -11.49 -9.72
C LYS A 243 20.58 -11.20 -8.28
N LEU A 244 20.08 -12.03 -7.37
CA LEU A 244 20.56 -12.02 -6.00
C LEU A 244 22.05 -12.40 -5.98
N PRO A 245 22.91 -11.64 -5.27
CA PRO A 245 24.29 -12.03 -5.05
C PRO A 245 24.39 -13.45 -4.46
N SER A 246 25.36 -14.23 -4.96
CA SER A 246 25.48 -15.69 -4.72
C SER A 246 25.76 -16.10 -3.27
N ASN A 247 26.12 -15.15 -2.41
CA ASN A 247 26.41 -15.33 -0.99
C ASN A 247 25.24 -14.97 -0.07
N ILE A 248 24.08 -14.61 -0.62
CA ILE A 248 22.94 -14.10 0.15
C ILE A 248 22.01 -15.24 0.53
N THR A 249 22.21 -15.78 1.74
CA THR A 249 21.21 -16.60 2.45
C THR A 249 20.50 -15.82 3.58
N SER A 250 21.12 -14.73 4.05
CA SER A 250 20.62 -13.71 4.98
C SER A 250 21.64 -12.56 5.02
N TYR A 251 21.26 -11.31 4.79
CA TYR A 251 22.15 -10.15 4.96
C TYR A 251 21.84 -9.45 6.30
N ASN A 252 22.80 -8.69 6.85
CA ASN A 252 22.72 -7.71 7.94
C ASN A 252 21.26 -7.27 8.25
N GLY A 253 20.58 -7.94 9.19
CA GLY A 253 19.21 -7.59 9.57
C GLY A 253 18.10 -7.70 8.51
N THR A 254 18.22 -8.53 7.46
CA THR A 254 17.14 -8.74 6.46
C THR A 254 16.21 -9.92 6.79
N GLY A 255 16.57 -10.72 7.78
CA GLY A 255 15.88 -11.96 8.11
C GLY A 255 15.92 -13.01 6.99
N GLU A 256 14.85 -13.81 6.88
CA GLU A 256 14.70 -14.87 5.88
C GLU A 256 14.45 -14.31 4.48
N ILE A 257 14.88 -15.07 3.46
CA ILE A 257 14.68 -14.72 2.06
C ILE A 257 13.52 -15.54 1.49
N GLY A 258 12.54 -14.85 0.92
CA GLY A 258 11.43 -15.41 0.16
C GLY A 258 11.58 -15.17 -1.34
N SER A 259 10.63 -15.68 -2.10
CA SER A 259 10.60 -15.58 -3.56
C SER A 259 9.27 -15.01 -4.03
N PRO A 260 9.08 -13.67 -3.97
CA PRO A 260 7.83 -13.08 -4.41
C PRO A 260 7.53 -13.44 -5.86
N PRO A 261 6.26 -13.73 -6.18
CA PRO A 261 5.88 -14.44 -7.39
C PRO A 261 6.05 -13.60 -8.67
N ARG A 262 6.12 -12.28 -8.55
CA ARG A 262 6.21 -11.36 -9.70
C ARG A 262 7.16 -10.19 -9.47
N LYS A 263 7.43 -9.45 -10.55
CA LYS A 263 8.17 -8.18 -10.58
C LYS A 263 7.43 -7.21 -11.52
N ASP A 264 6.35 -6.66 -11.00
CA ASP A 264 5.38 -5.88 -11.76
C ASP A 264 5.89 -4.47 -12.05
N GLY A 265 5.43 -3.91 -13.17
CA GLY A 265 5.73 -2.56 -13.62
C GLY A 265 4.96 -1.50 -12.85
N TRP A 266 5.51 -0.29 -12.88
CA TRP A 266 4.96 0.89 -12.23
C TRP A 266 5.50 2.13 -12.94
N LYS A 267 4.86 3.28 -12.73
CA LYS A 267 5.35 4.58 -13.19
C LYS A 267 5.28 5.59 -12.06
N THR A 268 6.30 6.42 -11.93
CA THR A 268 6.23 7.57 -11.02
C THR A 268 5.43 8.70 -11.65
N VAL A 269 4.48 9.27 -10.89
CA VAL A 269 3.66 10.41 -11.31
C VAL A 269 4.25 11.71 -10.78
N ILE A 270 4.70 11.68 -9.53
CA ILE A 270 5.38 12.77 -8.85
C ILE A 270 6.63 12.18 -8.21
N SER A 271 7.80 12.59 -8.70
CA SER A 271 9.10 12.34 -8.09
C SER A 271 9.73 13.69 -7.83
N TYR A 272 10.00 14.02 -6.57
CA TYR A 272 10.58 15.29 -6.16
C TYR A 272 12.08 15.40 -6.46
N GLY A 273 12.54 14.91 -7.62
CA GLY A 273 13.86 15.28 -8.14
C GLY A 273 14.05 16.80 -8.33
N ALA A 274 13.00 17.61 -8.13
CA ALA A 274 12.99 19.06 -8.21
C ALA A 274 11.85 19.68 -7.36
N ASP A 275 12.08 20.02 -6.09
CA ASP A 275 12.01 21.41 -5.58
C ASP A 275 12.14 21.44 -4.05
N PRO A 276 13.12 22.17 -3.47
CA PRO A 276 13.04 22.52 -2.06
C PRO A 276 11.84 23.45 -1.88
N GLN A 277 10.83 23.00 -1.14
CA GLN A 277 9.83 23.93 -0.66
C GLN A 277 10.50 24.80 0.40
N ASP A 278 10.42 26.13 0.27
CA ASP A 278 11.17 27.10 1.10
C ASP A 278 11.00 26.89 2.62
N TRP A 279 9.93 26.21 3.04
CA TRP A 279 9.62 25.91 4.43
C TRP A 279 10.22 24.59 4.95
N GLY A 280 10.73 23.71 4.08
CA GLY A 280 11.37 22.43 4.47
C GLY A 280 12.77 22.59 5.08
N ASN A 281 13.38 23.78 5.00
CA ASN A 281 14.68 24.09 5.60
C ASN A 281 14.58 24.85 6.94
N ILE A 282 13.39 24.96 7.53
CA ILE A 282 13.23 25.50 8.88
C ILE A 282 13.34 24.34 9.88
N SER A 283 14.58 24.01 10.21
CA SER A 283 15.09 23.39 11.45
C SER A 283 14.06 22.77 12.40
N CYS A 284 14.16 21.45 12.60
CA CYS A 284 14.03 20.83 13.91
C CYS A 284 15.40 20.23 14.28
#